data_AF-A0A2W1MSC6-F1
#
_entry.id   AF-A0A2W1MSC6-F1
#
_cell.length_a   1.000
_cell.length_b   1.000
_cell.length_c   1.000
_cell.angle_alpha   90.00
_cell.angle_beta   90.00
_cell.angle_gamma   90.00
#
_symmetry.space_group_name_H-M   'P 1'
#
loop_
_entity.id
_entity.type
_entity.pdbx_description
1 polymer ?
#
loop_
_entity_poly.entity_id
_entity_poly.type
_entity_poly.pdbx_seq_one_letter_code
_entity_poly.pdbx_strand_id
1 'polypeptide(L)'
;MPDKTWTLVGADGRPFASHRPGTLGGHRRNRLYGRLDCRSALQALARGGYQAQRVFFLDEATALAAGYRPCAVCLPERYRMWKAGELGVQVKPDRE
;
A
#
# COMPACT_ATOMS: atom_id res chain seq x y z
N MET A 1 -19.71 15.67 16.49
CA MET A 1 -18.36 15.87 15.90
C MET A 1 -18.17 14.71 14.95
N PRO A 2 -18.04 14.90 13.63
CA PRO A 2 -17.97 13.75 12.74
C PRO A 2 -16.69 12.97 13.05
N ASP A 3 -16.87 11.76 13.58
CA ASP A 3 -15.90 10.68 13.58
C ASP A 3 -15.39 10.52 12.14
N LYS A 4 -14.29 11.22 11.84
CA LYS A 4 -13.71 11.26 10.50
C LYS A 4 -13.17 9.87 10.19
N THR A 5 -14.00 9.07 9.55
CA THR A 5 -13.67 7.72 9.11
C THR A 5 -12.88 7.83 7.81
N TRP A 6 -11.71 7.20 7.80
CA TRP A 6 -10.80 7.12 6.68
C TRP A 6 -10.97 5.77 5.99
N THR A 7 -11.10 5.78 4.67
CA THR A 7 -11.13 4.54 3.88
C THR A 7 -9.72 4.01 3.72
N LEU A 8 -9.37 2.97 4.48
CA LEU A 8 -8.10 2.26 4.40
C LEU A 8 -8.28 0.95 3.63
N VAL A 9 -7.18 0.36 3.16
CA VAL A 9 -7.21 -0.98 2.59
C VAL A 9 -6.65 -1.97 3.61
N GLY A 10 -7.44 -3.01 3.91
CA GLY A 10 -7.07 -4.10 4.81
C GLY A 10 -6.20 -5.14 4.11
N ALA A 11 -5.69 -6.10 4.89
CA ALA A 11 -4.81 -7.17 4.41
C ALA A 11 -5.48 -8.03 3.33
N ASP A 12 -6.80 -8.07 3.30
CA ASP A 12 -7.60 -8.80 2.31
C ASP A 12 -7.73 -8.06 0.96
N GLY A 13 -7.08 -6.89 0.80
CA GLY A 13 -7.25 -6.04 -0.38
C GLY A 13 -8.62 -5.34 -0.46
N ARG A 14 -9.42 -5.44 0.61
CA ARG A 14 -10.74 -4.80 0.71
C ARG A 14 -10.64 -3.45 1.41
N PRO A 15 -11.31 -2.40 0.90
CA PRO A 15 -11.40 -1.14 1.61
C PRO A 15 -12.26 -1.30 2.88
N PHE A 16 -11.81 -0.75 3.99
CA PHE A 16 -12.54 -0.71 5.26
C PHE A 16 -12.48 0.69 5.87
N ALA A 17 -13.52 1.05 6.63
CA ALA A 17 -13.57 2.32 7.34
C ALA A 17 -12.74 2.23 8.63
N SER A 18 -11.77 3.12 8.78
CA SER A 18 -10.94 3.21 9.98
C SER A 18 -11.04 4.58 10.62
N HIS A 19 -11.02 4.60 11.95
CA HIS A 19 -10.99 5.85 12.72
C HIS A 19 -9.58 6.45 12.77
N ARG A 20 -8.56 5.67 12.37
CA ARG A 20 -7.17 6.12 12.31
C ARG A 20 -6.79 6.46 10.87
N PRO A 21 -6.07 7.57 10.63
CA PRO A 21 -5.47 7.83 9.34
C PRO A 21 -4.38 6.77 9.06
N GLY A 22 -4.33 6.24 7.84
CA GLY A 22 -3.28 5.29 7.46
C GLY A 22 -1.93 6.00 7.33
N THR A 23 -0.87 5.33 7.78
CA THR A 23 0.50 5.87 7.81
C THR A 23 1.22 5.70 6.47
N LEU A 24 0.77 4.74 5.66
CA LEU A 24 1.33 4.45 4.34
C LEU A 24 0.35 4.82 3.23
N GLY A 25 0.90 5.30 2.12
CA GLY A 25 0.12 5.65 0.93
C GLY A 25 0.36 4.63 -0.18
N GLY A 26 -0.71 4.25 -0.87
CA GLY A 26 -0.60 3.46 -2.08
C GLY A 26 -1.54 3.93 -3.18
N HIS A 27 -1.32 3.39 -4.35
CA HIS A 27 -2.09 3.71 -5.55
C HIS A 27 -2.94 2.52 -5.97
N ARG A 28 -4.26 2.68 -5.97
CA ARG A 28 -5.19 1.60 -6.33
C ARG A 28 -4.99 1.09 -7.76
N ARG A 29 -4.74 1.98 -8.73
CA ARG A 29 -4.57 1.60 -10.15
C ARG A 29 -3.28 0.85 -10.42
N ASN A 30 -2.17 1.26 -9.80
CA ASN A 30 -0.86 0.63 -9.99
C ASN A 30 -0.55 -0.46 -8.96
N ARG A 31 -1.46 -0.69 -8.00
CA ARG A 31 -1.35 -1.64 -6.87
C ARG A 31 0.03 -1.62 -6.24
N LEU A 32 0.55 -0.42 -6.00
CA LEU A 32 1.84 -0.22 -5.34
C LEU A 32 1.63 0.59 -4.07
N TYR A 33 2.42 0.29 -3.05
CA TYR A 33 2.46 1.08 -1.83
C TYR A 33 3.86 1.70 -1.66
N GLY A 34 3.91 2.80 -0.93
CA GLY A 34 5.15 3.50 -0.65
C GLY A 34 4.95 4.60 0.40
N ARG A 35 6.02 5.36 0.63
CA ARG A 35 5.94 6.53 1.50
C ARG A 35 5.23 7.69 0.81
N LEU A 36 4.54 8.52 1.60
CA LEU A 36 3.84 9.71 1.11
C LEU A 36 4.82 10.71 0.45
N ASP A 37 6.08 10.70 0.89
CA ASP A 37 7.20 11.53 0.38
C ASP A 37 7.91 10.96 -0.86
N CYS A 38 7.40 9.87 -1.42
CA CYS A 38 8.04 9.22 -2.56
C CYS A 38 7.97 10.10 -3.82
N ARG A 39 9.05 10.22 -4.59
CA ARG A 39 9.07 10.98 -5.86
C ARG A 39 7.99 10.50 -6.84
N SER A 40 7.72 9.20 -6.86
CA SER A 40 6.62 8.61 -7.64
C SER A 40 5.24 8.99 -7.12
N ALA A 41 5.08 9.13 -5.79
CA ALA A 41 3.84 9.62 -5.18
C ALA A 41 3.63 11.11 -5.47
N LEU A 42 4.70 11.91 -5.37
CA LEU A 42 4.69 13.33 -5.75
C LEU A 42 4.43 13.53 -7.24
N GLN A 43 5.00 12.72 -8.12
CA GLN A 43 4.70 12.74 -9.56
C GLN A 43 3.25 12.35 -9.85
N ALA A 44 2.72 11.36 -9.14
CA ALA A 44 1.32 10.98 -9.21
C ALA A 44 0.39 12.13 -8.77
N LEU A 45 0.73 12.80 -7.68
CA LEU A 45 0.01 13.99 -7.19
C LEU A 45 0.13 15.17 -8.18
N ALA A 46 1.34 15.43 -8.70
CA ALA A 46 1.61 16.49 -9.66
C ALA A 46 0.90 16.27 -11.01
N ARG A 47 0.59 15.03 -11.37
CA ARG A 47 -0.25 14.68 -12.53
C ARG A 47 -1.74 14.98 -12.35
N GLY A 48 -2.16 15.56 -11.20
CA GLY A 48 -3.44 16.26 -11.05
C GLY A 48 -4.72 15.40 -10.99
N GLY A 49 -4.68 14.11 -11.34
CA GLY A 49 -5.88 13.24 -11.38
C GLY A 49 -6.02 12.23 -10.23
N TYR A 50 -5.21 12.34 -9.17
CA TYR A 50 -4.84 11.21 -8.31
C TYR A 50 -5.42 11.18 -6.88
N GLN A 51 -6.13 12.21 -6.41
CA GLN A 51 -6.62 12.24 -5.01
C GLN A 51 -7.70 11.19 -4.73
N ALA A 52 -8.58 10.91 -5.69
CA ALA A 52 -9.70 9.97 -5.50
C ALA A 52 -9.27 8.49 -5.44
N GLN A 53 -8.08 8.14 -5.96
CA GLN A 53 -7.59 6.76 -6.06
C GLN A 53 -6.45 6.46 -5.08
N ARG A 54 -6.13 7.41 -4.20
CA ARG A 54 -5.14 7.25 -3.14
C ARG A 54 -5.75 6.36 -2.05
N VAL A 55 -5.18 5.18 -1.88
CA VAL A 55 -5.52 4.29 -0.78
C VAL A 55 -4.48 4.46 0.32
N PHE A 56 -4.91 4.30 1.55
CA PHE A 56 -4.02 4.35 2.70
C PHE A 56 -4.00 2.99 3.38
N PHE A 57 -2.85 2.62 3.91
CA PHE A 57 -2.66 1.41 4.69
C PHE A 57 -2.21 1.80 6.09
N LEU A 58 -2.61 0.99 7.06
CA LEU A 58 -2.07 1.06 8.41
C LEU A 58 -0.60 0.67 8.42
N ASP A 59 -0.29 -0.48 7.83
CA ASP A 59 1.02 -1.09 7.89
C ASP A 59 1.47 -1.63 6.53
N GLU A 60 2.78 -1.76 6.38
CA GLU A 60 3.39 -2.31 5.18
C GLU A 60 2.99 -3.78 5.00
N ALA A 61 2.94 -4.55 6.09
CA ALA A 61 2.47 -5.93 6.08
C ALA A 61 1.04 -6.05 5.54
N THR A 62 0.15 -5.13 5.92
CA THR A 62 -1.23 -5.06 5.42
C THR A 62 -1.27 -4.75 3.92
N ALA A 63 -0.43 -3.82 3.45
CA ALA A 63 -0.34 -3.51 2.02
C ALA A 63 0.18 -4.70 1.20
N LEU A 64 1.18 -5.39 1.72
CA LEU A 64 1.76 -6.57 1.10
C LEU A 64 0.77 -7.74 1.04
N ALA A 65 0.08 -8.03 2.14
CA ALA A 65 -0.96 -9.05 2.21
C ALA A 65 -2.12 -8.74 1.23
N ALA A 66 -2.44 -7.45 1.06
CA ALA A 66 -3.43 -6.97 0.10
C ALA A 66 -3.02 -7.12 -1.36
N GLY A 67 -1.81 -7.63 -1.65
CA GLY A 67 -1.27 -7.79 -3.00
C GLY A 67 -0.73 -6.49 -3.58
N TYR A 68 -0.38 -5.51 -2.73
CA TYR A 68 0.32 -4.31 -3.18
C TYR A 68 1.82 -4.53 -3.15
N ARG A 69 2.51 -4.11 -4.21
CA ARG A 69 3.97 -4.22 -4.30
C ARG A 69 4.66 -2.98 -3.71
N PRO A 70 5.82 -3.15 -3.05
CA PRO A 70 6.66 -2.03 -2.64
C PRO A 70 7.15 -1.22 -3.84
N CYS A 71 7.28 0.08 -3.65
CA CYS A 71 7.85 0.96 -4.67
C CYS A 71 9.37 0.76 -4.79
N ALA A 72 9.85 0.27 -5.94
CA ALA A 72 11.28 0.08 -6.21
C ALA A 72 12.12 1.37 -6.13
N VAL A 73 11.50 2.55 -6.25
CA VAL A 73 12.19 3.85 -6.21
C VAL A 73 12.48 4.29 -4.77
N CYS A 74 11.51 4.13 -3.89
CA CYS A 74 11.57 4.69 -2.53
C CYS A 74 11.90 3.64 -1.47
N LEU A 75 11.65 2.38 -1.80
CA LEU A 75 11.88 1.23 -0.93
C LEU A 75 12.53 0.11 -1.77
N PRO A 76 13.73 0.35 -2.34
CA PRO A 76 14.41 -0.64 -3.18
C PRO A 76 14.73 -1.93 -2.43
N GLU A 77 15.07 -1.83 -1.14
CA GLU A 77 15.39 -2.98 -0.28
C GLU A 77 14.17 -3.89 -0.08
N ARG A 78 13.03 -3.30 0.31
CA ARG A 78 11.74 -4.01 0.39
C ARG A 78 11.29 -4.57 -0.95
N TYR A 79 11.55 -3.87 -2.05
CA TYR A 79 11.27 -4.39 -3.38
C TYR A 79 12.10 -5.60 -3.75
N ARG A 80 13.38 -5.65 -3.34
CA ARG A 80 14.22 -6.84 -3.50
C ARG A 80 13.70 -7.99 -2.65
N MET A 81 13.38 -7.74 -1.39
CA MET A 81 12.80 -8.75 -0.50
C MET A 81 11.44 -9.27 -1.02
N TRP A 82 10.56 -8.40 -1.50
CA TRP A 82 9.29 -8.80 -2.12
C TRP A 82 9.51 -9.63 -3.39
N LYS A 83 10.48 -9.25 -4.23
CA LYS A 83 10.85 -10.03 -5.42
C LYS A 83 11.46 -11.38 -5.04
N ALA A 84 12.19 -11.46 -3.93
CA ALA A 84 12.75 -12.68 -3.38
C ALA A 84 11.71 -13.55 -2.63
N GLY A 85 10.47 -13.05 -2.43
CA GLY A 85 9.44 -13.73 -1.65
C GLY A 85 9.60 -13.61 -0.13
N GLU A 86 10.56 -12.79 0.33
CA GLU A 86 10.82 -12.53 1.75
C GLU A 86 9.86 -11.50 2.34
N LEU A 87 9.22 -10.68 1.47
CA LEU A 87 8.33 -9.61 1.88
C LEU A 87 6.96 -9.79 1.20
N GLY A 88 5.96 -10.26 1.93
CA GLY A 88 4.56 -10.20 1.51
C GLY A 88 3.96 -11.47 0.91
N VAL A 89 2.85 -11.89 1.53
CA VAL A 89 2.15 -13.16 1.35
C VAL A 89 2.98 -14.34 1.83
N GLN A 90 2.57 -14.86 2.99
CA GLN A 90 2.70 -16.27 3.29
C GLN A 90 2.02 -17.02 2.14
N VAL A 91 2.77 -17.33 1.08
CA VAL A 91 2.44 -18.49 0.26
C VAL A 91 2.59 -19.64 1.24
N LYS A 92 1.46 -20.16 1.75
CA LYS A 92 1.49 -21.47 2.40
C LYS A 92 2.18 -22.40 1.39
N PRO A 93 3.32 -23.02 1.72
CA PRO A 93 3.81 -24.12 0.91
C PRO A 93 2.77 -25.23 1.09
N ASP A 94 1.92 -25.44 0.09
CA ASP A 94 1.21 -26.71 0.03
C ASP A 94 2.25 -27.78 -0.29
N ARG A 95 2.18 -28.81 0.53
CA ARG A 95 3.18 -29.84 0.77
C ARG A 95 2.83 -31.04 -0.12
N GLU A 96 3.78 -31.53 -0.92
CA GLU A 96 3.81 -32.92 -1.41
C GLU A 96 5.27 -33.38 -1.52
#